data_AF-A0A661CK71-F1
#
_entry.id   AF-A0A661CK71-F1
#
_cell.length_a   1.000
_cell.length_b   1.000
_cell.length_c   1.000
_cell.angle_alpha   90.00
_cell.angle_beta   90.00
_cell.angle_gamma   90.00
#
_symmetry.space_group_name_H-M   'P 1'
#
loop_
_entity.id
_entity.type
_entity.pdbx_description
1 polymer ?
#
loop_
_entity_poly.entity_id
_entity_poly.type
_entity_poly.pdbx_seq_one_letter_code
_entity_poly.pdbx_strand_id
1 'polypeptide(L)'
;MYEKTLFFIDTSHSGNIMGTQRGVADIDQIANDLSSAENGIVVFTAATGKQTSQESWRWKNGAFTEALIEGLGGQADYTKDGAITINELDLYLSERVKALTNGSQTPTTSKLDTVPDFPIVLK
;
A
#
# COMPACT_ATOMS: atom_id res chain seq x y z
N MET A 1 -19.98 3.27 16.09
CA MET A 1 -19.22 2.27 15.31
C MET A 1 -18.37 3.08 14.36
N TYR A 2 -17.05 3.08 14.52
CA TYR A 2 -16.15 3.89 13.69
C TYR A 2 -16.00 3.22 12.33
N GLU A 3 -16.14 4.00 11.26
CA GLU A 3 -15.93 3.52 9.91
C GLU A 3 -14.43 3.32 9.64
N LYS A 4 -14.09 2.20 9.00
CA LYS A 4 -12.72 1.86 8.64
C LYS A 4 -12.66 1.72 7.12
N THR A 5 -11.76 2.46 6.51
CA THR A 5 -11.63 2.49 5.05
C THR A 5 -10.19 2.26 4.68
N LEU A 6 -9.95 1.29 3.80
CA LEU A 6 -8.61 0.96 3.31
C LEU A 6 -8.50 1.34 1.83
N PHE A 7 -7.44 2.05 1.49
CA PHE A 7 -7.08 2.37 0.12
C PHE A 7 -5.76 1.71 -0.25
N PHE A 8 -5.72 1.12 -1.44
CA PHE A 8 -4.51 0.57 -2.04
C PHE A 8 -4.26 1.28 -3.37
N ILE A 9 -3.11 1.93 -3.53
CA ILE A 9 -2.79 2.76 -4.69
C ILE A 9 -1.52 2.19 -5.35
N ASP A 10 -1.68 1.54 -6.50
CA ASP A 10 -0.57 1.05 -7.34
C ASP A 10 -0.55 1.85 -8.64
N THR A 11 0.36 2.83 -8.72
CA THR A 11 0.55 3.65 -9.93
C THR A 11 1.97 3.47 -10.47
N SER A 12 2.07 3.08 -11.74
CA SER A 12 3.34 2.97 -12.45
C SER A 12 3.68 4.31 -13.15
N HIS A 13 4.95 4.72 -13.08
CA HIS A 13 5.48 5.91 -13.77
C HIS A 13 5.69 5.67 -15.29
N SER A 14 4.81 4.96 -15.99
CA SER A 14 4.89 4.81 -17.46
C SER A 14 4.14 5.92 -18.19
N GLY A 15 4.49 7.18 -17.91
CA GLY A 15 3.86 8.36 -18.52
C GLY A 15 4.83 9.52 -18.61
N ASN A 16 5.27 9.82 -19.82
CA ASN A 16 5.98 11.04 -20.20
C ASN A 16 5.18 12.28 -19.74
N ILE A 17 5.66 13.06 -18.75
CA ILE A 17 5.11 14.39 -18.43
C ILE A 17 6.21 15.45 -18.49
N MET A 18 6.95 15.44 -19.60
CA MET A 18 7.63 16.64 -20.09
C MET A 18 6.59 17.49 -20.81
N GLY A 19 5.81 18.28 -20.07
CA GLY A 19 4.84 19.19 -20.66
C GLY A 19 3.65 19.50 -19.76
N THR A 20 3.76 20.58 -19.00
CA THR A 20 2.65 21.45 -18.53
C THR A 20 1.26 20.81 -18.45
N GLN A 21 0.86 20.38 -17.25
CA GLN A 21 -0.44 20.75 -16.68
C GLN A 21 -0.54 20.38 -15.19
N ARG A 22 -0.99 21.37 -14.41
CA ARG A 22 -1.43 21.26 -13.02
C ARG A 22 -2.38 20.07 -12.87
N GLY A 23 -2.03 19.05 -12.08
CA GLY A 23 -2.89 17.87 -11.97
C GLY A 23 -2.34 16.68 -11.19
N VAL A 24 -1.08 16.69 -10.75
CA VAL A 24 -0.68 15.84 -9.62
C VAL A 24 -1.26 16.51 -8.38
N ALA A 25 -2.55 16.26 -8.11
CA ALA A 25 -3.04 16.44 -6.75
C ALA A 25 -2.14 15.55 -5.89
N ASP A 26 -1.36 16.17 -4.99
CA ASP A 26 -0.43 15.49 -4.11
C ASP A 26 -1.17 14.31 -3.46
N ILE A 27 -0.85 13.08 -3.87
CA ILE A 27 -1.47 11.88 -3.29
C ILE A 27 -1.23 11.87 -1.78
N ASP A 28 -0.08 12.40 -1.36
CA ASP A 28 0.27 12.65 0.03
C ASP A 28 -0.66 13.67 0.68
N GLN A 29 -1.09 14.72 -0.03
CA GLN A 29 -2.05 15.71 0.44
C GLN A 29 -3.47 15.11 0.53
N ILE A 30 -3.88 14.29 -0.44
CA ILE A 30 -5.17 13.59 -0.38
C ILE A 30 -5.19 12.58 0.77
N ALA A 31 -4.11 11.82 0.96
CA ALA A 31 -3.96 10.89 2.07
C ALA A 31 -3.97 11.62 3.43
N ASN A 32 -3.31 12.77 3.53
CA ASN A 32 -3.34 13.62 4.72
C ASN A 32 -4.71 14.26 4.97
N ASP A 33 -5.36 14.79 3.93
CA ASP A 33 -6.69 15.39 4.04
C ASP A 33 -7.72 14.35 4.48
N LEU A 34 -7.65 13.14 3.91
CA LEU A 34 -8.56 12.05 4.21
C LEU A 34 -8.32 11.46 5.61
N SER A 35 -7.08 11.43 6.08
CA SER A 35 -6.74 11.02 7.45
C SER A 35 -7.05 12.08 8.50
N SER A 36 -7.22 13.36 8.15
CA SER A 36 -7.48 14.45 9.12
C SER A 36 -8.90 14.48 9.71
N ALA A 37 -9.88 13.85 9.06
CA ALA A 37 -11.16 13.53 9.70
C ALA A 37 -10.93 12.34 10.65
N GLU A 38 -11.61 12.29 11.82
CA GLU A 38 -11.51 11.22 12.83
C GLU A 38 -11.97 9.82 12.34
N ASN A 39 -11.46 9.39 11.21
CA ASN A 39 -11.88 8.23 10.44
C ASN A 39 -10.75 7.20 10.45
N GLY A 40 -11.10 5.92 10.55
CA GLY A 40 -10.15 4.80 10.53
C GLY A 40 -9.59 4.53 9.14
N ILE A 41 -8.99 5.54 8.51
CA ILE A 41 -8.51 5.48 7.13
C ILE A 41 -7.04 5.07 7.12
N VAL A 42 -6.75 4.05 6.33
CA VAL A 42 -5.41 3.53 6.09
C VAL A 42 -5.16 3.50 4.59
N VAL A 43 -4.09 4.14 4.15
CA VAL A 43 -3.70 4.20 2.73
C VAL A 43 -2.37 3.48 2.57
N PHE A 44 -2.34 2.48 1.70
CA PHE A 44 -1.12 1.82 1.26
C PHE A 44 -0.79 2.25 -0.17
N THR A 45 0.45 2.62 -0.44
CA THR A 45 0.90 3.02 -1.79
C THR A 45 2.11 2.20 -2.25
N ALA A 46 2.13 1.88 -3.54
CA ALA A 46 3.17 1.07 -4.16
C ALA A 46 4.54 1.75 -4.15
N ALA A 47 4.59 3.07 -4.28
CA ALA A 47 5.83 3.81 -4.46
C ALA A 47 5.69 5.25 -3.96
N THR A 48 6.76 5.77 -3.36
CA THR A 48 6.95 7.22 -3.28
C THR A 48 7.05 7.80 -4.70
N GLY A 49 6.60 9.04 -4.94
CA GLY A 49 6.51 9.66 -6.29
C GLY A 49 7.81 9.76 -7.12
N LYS A 50 8.91 9.12 -6.69
CA LYS A 50 10.21 9.05 -7.36
C LYS A 50 10.60 7.64 -7.82
N GLN A 51 9.83 6.60 -7.50
CA GLN A 51 10.15 5.21 -7.82
C GLN A 51 9.27 4.68 -8.97
N THR A 52 9.87 3.93 -9.88
CA THR A 52 9.15 3.28 -10.99
C THR A 52 8.65 1.91 -10.54
N SER A 53 7.36 1.61 -10.74
CA SER A 53 6.80 0.28 -10.48
C SER A 53 7.44 -0.73 -11.44
N GLN A 54 7.91 -1.85 -10.89
CA GLN A 54 8.50 -2.93 -11.68
C GLN A 54 7.44 -3.98 -12.02
N GLU A 55 7.18 -4.15 -13.31
CA GLU A 55 6.39 -5.25 -13.84
C GLU A 55 7.30 -6.43 -14.19
N SER A 56 6.85 -7.65 -13.89
CA SER A 56 7.53 -8.87 -14.31
C SER A 56 6.57 -9.74 -15.10
N TRP A 57 7.10 -10.33 -16.17
CA TRP A 57 6.42 -11.37 -16.95
C TRP A 57 5.98 -12.57 -16.09
N ARG A 58 6.63 -12.77 -14.93
CA ARG A 58 6.34 -13.89 -14.02
C ARG A 58 5.05 -13.69 -13.21
N TRP A 59 4.75 -12.48 -12.76
CA TRP A 59 3.58 -12.18 -11.92
C TRP A 59 2.48 -11.38 -12.63
N LYS A 60 2.75 -10.83 -13.82
CA LYS A 60 1.76 -10.08 -14.65
C LYS A 60 1.14 -8.83 -14.01
N ASN A 61 1.58 -8.46 -12.80
CA ASN A 61 1.20 -7.27 -12.04
C ASN A 61 2.44 -6.44 -11.67
N GLY A 62 2.23 -5.26 -11.08
CA GLY A 62 3.29 -4.55 -10.35
C GLY A 62 3.69 -5.31 -9.07
N ALA A 63 4.92 -5.11 -8.60
CA ALA A 63 5.43 -5.80 -7.41
C ALA A 63 4.57 -5.56 -6.15
N PHE A 64 3.97 -4.37 -6.01
CA PHE A 64 3.06 -4.06 -4.90
C PHE A 64 1.77 -4.86 -4.98
N THR A 65 1.08 -4.84 -6.13
CA THR A 65 -0.13 -5.64 -6.33
C THR A 65 0.13 -7.14 -6.11
N GLU A 66 1.26 -7.66 -6.58
CA GLU A 66 1.63 -9.06 -6.33
C GLU A 66 1.76 -9.36 -4.83
N ALA A 67 2.52 -8.53 -4.11
CA ALA A 67 2.68 -8.66 -2.66
C ALA A 67 1.33 -8.53 -1.92
N LEU A 68 0.44 -7.65 -2.38
CA LEU A 68 -0.88 -7.46 -1.78
C LEU A 68 -1.75 -8.71 -1.92
N ILE A 69 -1.77 -9.32 -3.10
CA ILE A 69 -2.53 -10.55 -3.36
C ILE A 69 -1.99 -11.69 -2.50
N GLU A 70 -0.67 -11.87 -2.45
CA GLU A 70 -0.04 -12.91 -1.63
C GLU A 70 -0.31 -12.70 -0.14
N GLY A 71 -0.19 -11.46 0.34
CA GLY A 71 -0.44 -11.07 1.73
C GLY A 71 -1.86 -11.38 2.15
N LEU A 72 -2.85 -10.84 1.44
CA LEU A 72 -4.29 -11.10 1.68
C LEU A 72 -4.66 -12.58 1.52
N GLY A 73 -3.90 -13.34 0.72
CA GLY A 73 -4.04 -14.80 0.58
C GLY A 73 -3.64 -15.59 1.84
N GLY A 74 -3.05 -14.94 2.85
CA GLY A 74 -2.64 -15.57 4.12
C GLY A 74 -1.16 -15.49 4.40
N GLN A 75 -0.33 -15.01 3.46
CA GLN A 75 1.12 -14.96 3.71
C GLN A 75 1.51 -13.84 4.68
N ALA A 76 0.60 -12.89 4.92
CA ALA A 76 0.79 -11.83 5.90
C ALA A 76 0.46 -12.24 7.34
N ASP A 77 -0.11 -13.44 7.59
CA ASP A 77 -0.41 -13.94 8.94
C ASP A 77 0.89 -14.30 9.69
N TYR A 78 1.52 -13.28 10.27
CA TYR A 78 2.81 -13.39 10.95
C TYR A 78 2.65 -14.04 12.32
N THR A 79 1.58 -13.68 13.03
CA THR A 79 1.29 -14.21 14.37
C THR A 79 0.71 -15.63 14.36
N LYS A 80 0.26 -16.12 13.20
CA LYS A 80 -0.35 -17.44 12.97
C LYS A 80 -1.64 -17.65 13.75
N ASP A 81 -2.40 -16.57 13.93
CA ASP A 81 -3.67 -16.60 14.64
C ASP A 81 -4.88 -16.74 13.71
N GLY A 82 -4.65 -16.83 12.39
CA GLY A 82 -5.69 -16.97 11.37
C GLY A 82 -6.31 -15.65 10.95
N ALA A 83 -5.82 -14.51 11.45
CA ALA A 83 -6.18 -13.19 10.98
C ALA A 83 -5.02 -12.55 10.21
N ILE A 84 -5.34 -11.50 9.44
CA ILE A 84 -4.34 -10.57 8.93
C ILE A 84 -4.75 -9.18 9.40
N THR A 85 -3.89 -8.54 10.18
CA THR A 85 -4.08 -7.15 10.61
C THR A 85 -3.48 -6.13 9.65
N ILE A 86 -3.80 -4.84 9.83
CA ILE A 86 -3.20 -3.78 9.02
C ILE A 86 -1.69 -3.69 9.24
N ASN A 87 -1.20 -3.95 10.46
CA ASN A 87 0.24 -3.92 10.74
C ASN A 87 0.95 -5.14 10.17
N GLU A 88 0.32 -6.31 10.22
CA GLU A 88 0.84 -7.52 9.60
C GLU A 88 0.93 -7.39 8.08
N LEU A 89 -0.11 -6.82 7.45
CA LEU A 89 -0.07 -6.54 6.03
C LEU A 89 1.01 -5.50 5.68
N ASP A 90 1.15 -4.43 6.46
CA ASP A 90 2.19 -3.41 6.27
C ASP A 90 3.61 -3.99 6.29
N LEU A 91 3.89 -4.83 7.29
CA LEU A 91 5.15 -5.54 7.41
C LEU A 91 5.39 -6.46 6.20
N TYR A 92 4.37 -7.23 5.81
CA TYR A 92 4.48 -8.16 4.69
C TYR A 92 4.74 -7.43 3.37
N LEU A 93 3.97 -6.39 3.08
CA LEU A 93 4.12 -5.58 1.87
C LEU A 93 5.53 -4.97 1.80
N SER A 94 6.02 -4.41 2.90
CA SER A 94 7.36 -3.81 2.98
C SER A 94 8.47 -4.79 2.62
N GLU A 95 8.47 -5.98 3.23
CA GLU A 95 9.51 -6.99 2.99
C GLU A 95 9.34 -7.66 1.61
N ARG A 96 8.10 -7.93 1.21
CA ARG A 96 7.83 -8.63 -0.05
C ARG A 96 8.16 -7.76 -1.25
N VAL A 97 7.70 -6.51 -1.30
CA VAL A 97 8.01 -5.59 -2.41
C VAL A 97 9.51 -5.37 -2.52
N LYS A 98 10.22 -5.23 -1.39
CA LYS A 98 11.68 -5.15 -1.37
C LYS A 98 12.32 -6.40 -1.97
N ALA A 99 11.85 -7.60 -1.62
CA ALA A 99 12.36 -8.84 -2.19
C ALA A 99 12.08 -8.97 -3.70
N LEU A 100 10.88 -8.55 -4.15
CA LEU A 100 10.49 -8.61 -5.55
C LEU A 100 11.27 -7.64 -6.44
N THR A 101 11.63 -6.47 -5.90
CA THR A 101 12.27 -5.38 -6.66
C THR A 101 13.77 -5.23 -6.37
N ASN A 102 14.35 -6.18 -5.64
CA ASN A 102 15.73 -6.09 -5.12
C ASN A 102 16.01 -4.75 -4.40
N GLY A 103 15.04 -4.28 -3.63
CA GLY A 103 15.09 -3.03 -2.86
C GLY A 103 14.96 -1.74 -3.67
N SER A 104 14.60 -1.83 -4.94
CA SER A 104 14.42 -0.64 -5.79
C SER A 104 13.10 0.11 -5.52
N GLN A 105 12.12 -0.56 -4.89
CA GLN A 105 10.81 -0.01 -4.55
C GLN A 105 10.56 -0.17 -3.05
N THR A 106 9.99 0.87 -2.43
CA THR A 106 9.60 0.87 -1.02
C THR A 106 8.15 1.33 -0.95
N PRO A 107 7.20 0.45 -0.56
CA PRO A 107 5.83 0.88 -0.35
C PRO A 107 5.74 1.78 0.88
N THR A 108 4.67 2.59 0.95
CA THR A 108 4.41 3.43 2.13
C THR A 108 2.99 3.22 2.64
N THR A 109 2.84 3.44 3.94
CA THR A 109 1.55 3.35 4.64
C THR A 109 1.30 4.65 5.39
N SER A 110 0.12 5.23 5.18
CA SER A 110 -0.34 6.45 5.86
C SER A 110 -1.59 6.14 6.66
N LYS A 111 -1.54 6.38 7.97
CA LYS A 111 -2.65 6.29 8.92
C LYS A 111 -2.42 7.27 10.07
N LEU A 112 -3.48 7.71 10.75
CA LEU A 112 -3.32 8.43 12.02
C LEU A 112 -2.79 7.49 13.12
N ASP A 113 -2.00 8.02 14.04
CA ASP A 113 -1.50 7.29 15.22
C ASP A 113 -2.64 6.77 16.13
N THR A 114 -3.82 7.39 16.03
CA THR A 114 -5.02 7.00 16.77
C THR A 114 -5.73 5.78 16.18
N VAL A 115 -5.38 5.36 14.96
CA VAL A 115 -5.96 4.16 14.33
C VAL A 115 -5.35 2.92 14.98
N PRO A 116 -6.12 2.15 15.79
CA PRO A 116 -5.60 0.93 16.37
C PRO A 116 -5.33 -0.09 15.28
N ASP A 117 -4.52 -1.10 15.59
CA ASP A 117 -4.43 -2.26 14.72
C ASP A 117 -5.79 -2.99 14.67
N PHE A 118 -6.13 -3.56 13.52
CA PHE A 118 -7.37 -4.33 13.37
C PHE A 118 -7.27 -5.36 12.23
N PRO A 119 -8.01 -6.49 12.34
CA PRO A 119 -8.04 -7.49 11.29
C PRO A 119 -8.80 -6.99 10.06
N ILE A 120 -8.27 -7.32 8.89
CA ILE A 120 -8.86 -7.05 7.57
C ILE A 120 -9.18 -8.33 6.79
N VAL A 121 -8.58 -9.45 7.20
CA VAL A 121 -8.92 -10.79 6.74
C VAL A 121 -9.06 -11.70 7.96
N LEU A 122 -10.07 -12.58 7.94
CA LEU A 122 -10.26 -13.68 8.88
C LEU A 122 -10.36 -14.98 8.08
N LYS A 123 -9.68 -16.03 8.52
CA LYS A 123 -9.80 -17.39 7.94
C LYS A 123 -10.59 -18.34 8.82
#